data_AF-H2CBF2-F1
#
_entry.id   AF-H2CBF2-F1
#
_cell.length_a   1.000
_cell.length_b   1.000
_cell.length_c   1.000
_cell.angle_alpha   90.00
_cell.angle_beta   90.00
_cell.angle_gamma   90.00
#
_symmetry.space_group_name_H-M   'P 1'
#
loop_
_entity.id
_entity.type
_entity.pdbx_description
1 polymer ?
#
loop_
_entity_poly.entity_id
_entity_poly.type
_entity_poly.pdbx_seq_one_letter_code
_entity_poly.pdbx_strand_id
1 'polypeptide(L)'
;MEMPAYLQKVDDYRTLAVGSVVRRLGSGKDQQGRLLEIRDNGLVLGNVIDLSAGAFVADAGLLTLQPEDAVYVHSTSFATSSKTPEARKLIQDWALFRSETQQQKAILEFVESVYSPEQILDFASSDQMKNVFVPVQQKLKIGRFVEKINVRKERIERFRQMIEALHDGKHLTYLAFIPRESVAEPMFYSIGTKPHRETLAKLEREEIAFRPNHGGHIKIVSATNEPRKYIVDAGSNEFGVGVRTHLSTAEMITDALAKLFPEYEFRPVPGRDAYGVEQSY
;
A
#
# COMPACT_ATOMS: atom_id res chain seq x y z
N MET A 1 1.78 -15.17 -30.23
CA MET A 1 2.99 -14.33 -30.12
C MET A 1 4.16 -15.27 -30.01
N GLU A 2 5.11 -15.20 -30.92
CA GLU A 2 6.32 -16.02 -30.84
C GLU A 2 7.15 -15.54 -29.63
N MET A 3 7.60 -16.47 -28.79
CA MET A 3 8.38 -16.10 -27.62
C MET A 3 9.81 -15.76 -28.03
N PRO A 4 10.41 -14.68 -27.48
CA PRO A 4 11.79 -14.33 -27.78
C PRO A 4 12.76 -15.46 -27.46
N ALA A 5 13.81 -15.62 -28.27
CA ALA A 5 14.78 -16.72 -28.17
C ALA A 5 15.57 -16.75 -26.83
N TYR A 6 15.60 -15.64 -26.09
CA TYR A 6 16.22 -15.57 -24.77
C TYR A 6 15.34 -16.10 -23.64
N LEU A 7 14.09 -16.48 -23.94
CA LEU A 7 13.16 -17.12 -23.00
C LEU A 7 13.00 -18.60 -23.35
N GLN A 8 13.21 -19.45 -22.35
CA GLN A 8 12.98 -20.88 -22.45
C GLN A 8 11.75 -21.25 -21.63
N LYS A 9 10.81 -21.97 -22.24
CA LYS A 9 9.65 -22.50 -21.53
C LYS A 9 10.10 -23.56 -20.53
N VAL A 10 9.52 -23.54 -19.34
CA VAL A 10 9.84 -24.43 -18.24
C VAL A 10 8.65 -25.35 -18.02
N ASP A 11 8.85 -26.66 -18.20
CA ASP A 11 7.78 -27.65 -18.02
C ASP A 11 7.60 -28.02 -16.54
N ASP A 12 8.70 -28.08 -15.77
CA ASP A 12 8.67 -28.27 -14.32
C ASP A 12 9.42 -27.13 -13.61
N TYR A 13 8.67 -26.22 -13.00
CA TYR A 13 9.22 -25.06 -12.30
C TYR A 13 10.10 -25.43 -11.11
N ARG A 14 10.00 -26.66 -10.58
CA ARG A 14 10.82 -27.12 -9.45
C ARG A 14 12.28 -27.34 -9.82
N THR A 15 12.57 -27.40 -11.12
CA THR A 15 13.94 -27.56 -11.66
C THR A 15 14.69 -26.23 -11.79
N LEU A 16 14.02 -25.10 -11.53
CA LEU A 16 14.62 -23.78 -11.69
C LEU A 16 15.73 -23.53 -10.67
N ALA A 17 16.79 -22.88 -11.12
CA ALA A 17 17.87 -22.45 -10.23
C ALA A 17 17.50 -21.14 -9.50
N VAL A 18 17.71 -21.11 -8.18
CA VAL A 18 17.58 -19.87 -7.41
C VAL A 18 18.52 -18.79 -7.98
N GLY A 19 17.99 -17.58 -8.12
CA GLY A 19 18.67 -16.45 -8.73
C GLY A 19 18.39 -16.26 -10.21
N SER A 20 17.77 -17.23 -10.90
CA SER A 20 17.33 -17.08 -12.29
C SER A 20 16.24 -16.02 -12.44
N VAL A 21 16.23 -15.33 -13.58
CA VAL A 21 15.11 -14.46 -13.96
C VAL A 21 13.99 -15.31 -14.55
N VAL A 22 12.81 -15.24 -13.95
CA VAL A 22 11.65 -16.04 -14.30
C VAL A 22 10.52 -15.12 -14.71
N ARG A 23 9.79 -15.52 -15.76
CA ARG A 23 8.59 -14.84 -16.25
C ARG A 23 7.40 -15.79 -16.27
N ARG A 24 6.26 -15.34 -15.75
CA ARG A 24 4.97 -16.02 -15.83
C ARG A 24 4.08 -15.29 -16.84
N LEU A 25 3.46 -16.05 -17.72
CA LEU A 25 2.45 -15.60 -18.66
C LEU A 25 1.18 -16.46 -18.51
N GLY A 26 0.05 -15.86 -18.14
CA GLY A 26 -1.22 -16.58 -17.98
C GLY A 26 -2.23 -15.84 -17.10
N SER A 27 -3.51 -16.21 -17.20
CA SER A 27 -4.61 -15.62 -16.40
C SER A 27 -4.66 -14.08 -16.38
N GLY A 28 -4.29 -13.44 -17.50
CA GLY A 28 -4.22 -11.97 -17.59
C GLY A 28 -3.05 -11.33 -16.84
N LYS A 29 -2.04 -12.12 -16.47
CA LYS A 29 -0.79 -11.68 -15.82
C LYS A 29 0.41 -11.92 -16.73
N ASP A 30 1.30 -10.94 -16.74
CA ASP A 30 2.60 -11.00 -17.37
C ASP A 30 3.64 -10.46 -16.38
N GLN A 31 4.17 -11.35 -15.55
CA GLN A 31 4.99 -10.98 -14.40
C GLN A 31 6.38 -11.57 -14.53
N GLN A 32 7.40 -10.79 -14.17
CA GLN A 32 8.79 -11.22 -14.19
C GLN A 32 9.50 -10.85 -12.89
N GLY A 33 10.49 -11.62 -12.49
CA GLY A 33 11.27 -11.33 -11.29
C GLY A 33 12.40 -12.34 -11.09
N ARG A 34 13.22 -12.09 -10.08
CA ARG A 34 14.32 -12.98 -9.69
C ARG A 34 13.80 -14.09 -8.80
N LEU A 35 14.05 -15.35 -9.14
CA LEU A 35 13.69 -16.46 -8.26
C LEU A 35 14.48 -16.41 -6.95
N LEU A 36 13.79 -16.33 -5.82
CA LEU A 36 14.38 -16.35 -4.48
C LEU A 36 14.22 -17.72 -3.82
N GLU A 37 13.04 -18.34 -4.01
CA GLU A 37 12.68 -19.60 -3.34
C GLU A 37 11.64 -20.35 -4.18
N ILE A 38 11.70 -21.68 -4.17
CA ILE A 38 10.66 -22.56 -4.73
C ILE A 38 9.86 -23.13 -3.56
N ARG A 39 8.53 -23.05 -3.64
CA ARG A 39 7.61 -23.62 -2.65
C ARG A 39 6.67 -24.62 -3.30
N ASP A 40 6.04 -25.44 -2.47
CA ASP A 40 5.07 -26.45 -2.93
C ASP A 40 3.94 -25.83 -3.75
N ASN A 41 3.52 -24.61 -3.40
CA ASN A 41 2.41 -23.89 -4.01
C ASN A 41 2.83 -22.77 -5.00
N GLY A 42 4.12 -22.68 -5.36
CA GLY A 42 4.55 -21.68 -6.35
C GLY A 42 6.00 -21.22 -6.19
N LEU A 43 6.26 -19.99 -6.66
CA LEU A 43 7.60 -19.40 -6.70
C LEU A 43 7.62 -18.10 -5.89
N VAL A 44 8.63 -17.89 -5.06
CA VAL A 44 8.88 -16.58 -4.44
C VAL A 44 9.82 -15.82 -5.36
N LEU A 45 9.31 -14.73 -5.93
CA LEU A 45 10.08 -13.84 -6.80
C LEU A 45 10.44 -12.56 -6.06
N GLY A 46 11.67 -12.09 -6.25
CA GLY A 46 12.15 -10.78 -5.84
C GLY A 46 12.06 -9.78 -6.98
N ASN A 47 11.89 -8.50 -6.64
CA ASN A 47 11.82 -7.38 -7.58
C ASN A 47 10.78 -7.62 -8.69
N VAL A 48 9.54 -7.93 -8.31
CA VAL A 48 8.50 -8.33 -9.24
C VAL A 48 8.09 -7.15 -10.12
N ILE A 49 8.10 -7.35 -11.43
CA ILE A 49 7.63 -6.41 -12.45
C ILE A 49 6.44 -7.00 -13.22
N ASP A 50 5.48 -6.16 -13.57
CA ASP A 50 4.41 -6.46 -14.53
C ASP A 50 4.84 -5.89 -15.89
N LEU A 51 5.17 -6.80 -16.81
CA LEU A 51 5.65 -6.43 -18.14
C LEU A 51 4.54 -5.94 -19.06
N SER A 52 3.27 -6.32 -18.80
CA SER A 52 2.13 -5.82 -19.56
C SER A 52 1.86 -4.34 -19.24
N ALA A 53 2.01 -3.97 -17.96
CA ALA A 53 1.87 -2.60 -17.50
C ALA A 53 3.18 -1.78 -17.58
N GLY A 54 4.32 -2.44 -17.74
CA GLY A 54 5.65 -1.81 -17.66
C GLY A 54 5.94 -1.22 -16.28
N ALA A 55 5.55 -1.93 -15.21
CA ALA A 55 5.55 -1.39 -13.85
C ALA A 55 6.20 -2.34 -12.82
N PHE A 56 6.89 -1.77 -11.83
CA PHE A 56 7.29 -2.44 -10.61
C PHE A 56 6.07 -2.71 -9.72
N VAL A 57 5.97 -3.93 -9.22
CA VAL A 57 4.83 -4.42 -8.44
C VAL A 57 5.18 -4.54 -6.96
N ALA A 58 6.28 -5.22 -6.64
CA ALA A 58 6.67 -5.51 -5.26
C ALA A 58 8.14 -5.93 -5.14
N ASP A 59 8.72 -5.72 -3.96
CA ASP A 59 10.07 -6.19 -3.62
C ASP A 59 10.17 -7.72 -3.53
N ALA A 60 9.10 -8.36 -3.08
CA ALA A 60 8.96 -9.80 -3.10
C ALA A 60 7.48 -10.17 -3.27
N GLY A 61 7.20 -11.28 -3.97
CA GLY A 61 5.86 -11.79 -4.16
C GLY A 61 5.84 -13.31 -4.30
N LEU A 62 4.86 -13.95 -3.66
CA LEU A 62 4.55 -15.35 -3.92
C LEU A 62 3.70 -15.43 -5.20
N LEU A 63 4.26 -16.08 -6.21
CA LEU A 63 3.61 -16.38 -7.47
C LEU A 63 3.00 -17.78 -7.38
N THR A 64 1.70 -17.82 -7.06
CA THR A 64 0.91 -19.05 -7.09
C THR A 64 0.51 -19.35 -8.53
N LEU A 65 0.97 -20.48 -9.06
CA LEU A 65 0.73 -20.91 -10.42
C LEU A 65 -0.68 -21.50 -10.58
N GLN A 66 -1.39 -21.05 -11.61
CA GLN A 66 -2.63 -21.63 -12.08
C GLN A 66 -2.35 -22.64 -13.21
N PRO A 67 -3.23 -23.62 -13.46
CA PRO A 67 -3.03 -24.63 -14.50
C PRO A 67 -2.77 -24.08 -15.91
N GLU A 68 -3.32 -22.90 -16.23
CA GLU A 68 -3.14 -22.22 -17.52
C GLU A 68 -1.91 -21.31 -17.61
N ASP A 69 -1.15 -21.17 -16.52
CA ASP A 69 0.06 -20.36 -16.52
C ASP A 69 1.21 -21.08 -17.23
N ALA A 70 1.93 -20.32 -18.06
CA ALA A 70 3.21 -20.73 -18.62
C ALA A 70 4.35 -20.02 -17.88
N VAL A 71 5.35 -20.81 -17.46
CA VAL A 71 6.57 -20.31 -16.82
C VAL A 71 7.70 -20.35 -17.84
N TYR A 72 8.46 -19.27 -17.87
CA TYR A 72 9.65 -19.10 -18.70
C TYR A 72 10.83 -18.68 -17.84
N VAL A 73 12.02 -19.09 -18.23
CA VAL A 73 13.28 -18.67 -17.62
C VAL A 73 14.16 -18.00 -18.67
N HIS A 74 14.90 -16.98 -18.26
CA HIS A 74 15.92 -16.38 -19.12
C HIS A 74 17.09 -17.34 -19.28
N SER A 75 17.51 -17.58 -20.52
CA SER A 75 18.64 -18.48 -20.83
C SER A 75 20.00 -17.87 -20.46
N THR A 76 20.05 -16.56 -20.23
CA THR A 76 21.26 -15.79 -19.98
C THR A 76 21.04 -14.78 -18.85
N SER A 77 22.15 -14.29 -18.29
CA SER A 77 22.18 -13.23 -17.27
C SER A 77 23.24 -12.20 -17.63
N PHE A 78 23.28 -11.08 -16.89
CA PHE A 78 24.36 -10.11 -17.03
C PHE A 78 25.75 -10.69 -16.69
N ALA A 79 25.82 -11.76 -15.90
CA ALA A 79 27.06 -12.45 -15.58
C ALA A 79 27.54 -13.39 -16.69
N THR A 80 26.64 -13.87 -17.56
CA THR A 80 26.93 -14.96 -18.52
C THR A 80 26.80 -14.55 -19.99
N SER A 81 26.11 -13.47 -20.31
CA SER A 81 25.93 -13.03 -21.69
C SER A 81 27.12 -12.21 -22.23
N SER A 82 27.49 -12.46 -23.48
CA SER A 82 28.44 -11.61 -24.22
C SER A 82 27.86 -10.23 -24.59
N LYS A 83 26.54 -10.04 -24.49
CA LYS A 83 25.84 -8.79 -24.79
C LYS A 83 25.78 -7.81 -23.61
N THR A 84 26.30 -8.21 -22.44
CA THR A 84 26.32 -7.40 -21.23
C THR A 84 26.89 -5.99 -21.42
N PRO A 85 28.04 -5.78 -22.09
CA PRO A 85 28.59 -4.42 -22.25
C PRO A 85 27.66 -3.49 -23.04
N GLU A 86 27.01 -4.01 -24.08
CA GLU A 86 26.08 -3.27 -24.92
C GLU A 86 24.80 -2.89 -24.16
N ALA A 87 24.19 -3.87 -23.47
CA ALA A 87 23.00 -3.64 -22.65
C ALA A 87 23.27 -2.66 -21.51
N ARG A 88 24.40 -2.78 -20.80
CA ARG A 88 24.79 -1.85 -19.72
C ARG A 88 24.96 -0.42 -20.24
N LYS A 89 25.57 -0.25 -21.41
CA LYS A 89 25.76 1.07 -22.01
C LYS A 89 24.42 1.79 -22.22
N LEU A 90 23.40 1.09 -22.70
CA LEU A 90 22.06 1.68 -22.86
C LEU A 90 21.47 2.20 -21.55
N ILE A 91 21.65 1.47 -20.45
CA ILE A 91 21.22 1.90 -19.11
C ILE A 91 22.04 3.09 -18.63
N GLN A 92 23.35 3.07 -18.87
CA GLN A 92 24.28 4.12 -18.43
C GLN A 92 24.13 5.44 -19.20
N ASP A 93 23.74 5.38 -20.48
CA ASP A 93 23.52 6.55 -21.33
C ASP A 93 22.19 7.27 -21.00
N TRP A 94 21.28 6.61 -20.28
CA TRP A 94 20.04 7.20 -19.83
C TRP A 94 20.27 8.44 -18.95
N ALA A 95 19.56 9.52 -19.24
CA ALA A 95 19.75 10.81 -18.57
C ALA A 95 19.60 10.71 -17.04
N LEU A 96 18.60 9.94 -16.55
CA LEU A 96 18.38 9.79 -15.11
C LEU A 96 19.49 9.02 -14.42
N PHE A 97 20.05 8.00 -15.08
CA PHE A 97 21.23 7.28 -14.56
C PHE A 97 22.42 8.22 -14.36
N ARG A 98 22.67 9.09 -15.34
CA ARG A 98 23.77 10.06 -15.29
C ARG A 98 23.57 11.13 -14.22
N SER A 99 22.33 11.56 -13.96
CA SER A 99 22.03 12.54 -12.93
C SER A 99 22.01 11.96 -11.51
N GLU A 100 21.56 10.71 -11.34
CA GLU A 100 21.38 10.06 -10.03
C GLU A 100 22.63 9.30 -9.57
N THR A 101 23.77 10.00 -9.42
CA THR A 101 25.09 9.39 -9.15
C THR A 101 25.12 8.49 -7.91
N GLN A 102 24.38 8.84 -6.85
CA GLN A 102 24.29 8.03 -5.63
C GLN A 102 23.51 6.72 -5.82
N GLN A 103 22.61 6.68 -6.80
CA GLN A 103 21.72 5.54 -7.05
C GLN A 103 22.20 4.66 -8.21
N GLN A 104 23.26 5.04 -8.93
CA GLN A 104 23.77 4.30 -10.10
C GLN A 104 24.00 2.81 -9.82
N LYS A 105 24.62 2.49 -8.68
CA LYS A 105 24.83 1.10 -8.27
C LYS A 105 23.50 0.37 -8.05
N ALA A 106 22.56 0.98 -7.34
CA ALA A 106 21.24 0.41 -7.08
C ALA A 106 20.41 0.23 -8.36
N ILE A 107 20.54 1.15 -9.33
CA ILE A 107 19.91 1.03 -10.66
C ILE A 107 20.44 -0.22 -11.38
N LEU A 108 21.77 -0.38 -11.46
CA LEU A 108 22.36 -1.55 -12.10
C LEU A 108 21.98 -2.84 -11.38
N GLU A 109 22.09 -2.89 -10.05
CA GLU A 109 21.73 -4.06 -9.27
C GLU A 109 20.27 -4.48 -9.47
N PHE A 110 19.35 -3.52 -9.50
CA PHE A 110 17.94 -3.80 -9.80
C PHE A 110 17.77 -4.35 -11.21
N VAL A 111 18.27 -3.64 -12.23
CA VAL A 111 18.12 -4.04 -13.64
C VAL A 111 18.72 -5.43 -13.87
N GLU A 112 19.94 -5.67 -13.40
CA GLU A 112 20.64 -6.94 -13.59
C GLU A 112 20.01 -8.09 -12.81
N SER A 113 19.23 -7.79 -11.77
CA SER A 113 18.51 -8.81 -11.02
C SER A 113 17.25 -9.32 -11.71
N VAL A 114 16.63 -8.54 -12.60
CA VAL A 114 15.32 -8.86 -13.16
C VAL A 114 15.23 -8.84 -14.68
N TYR A 115 16.27 -8.45 -15.40
CA TYR A 115 16.33 -8.50 -16.86
C TYR A 115 17.56 -9.29 -17.33
N SER A 116 17.49 -9.89 -18.52
CA SER A 116 18.69 -10.33 -19.23
C SER A 116 19.17 -9.26 -20.22
N PRO A 117 20.47 -9.24 -20.58
CA PRO A 117 21.00 -8.31 -21.58
C PRO A 117 20.24 -8.35 -22.91
N GLU A 118 19.85 -9.54 -23.36
CA GLU A 118 19.08 -9.76 -24.59
C GLU A 118 17.72 -9.06 -24.54
N GLN A 119 17.04 -9.11 -23.38
CA GLN A 119 15.76 -8.44 -23.20
C GLN A 119 15.89 -6.92 -23.21
N ILE A 120 16.95 -6.37 -22.61
CA ILE A 120 17.22 -4.92 -22.67
C ILE A 120 17.42 -4.48 -24.12
N LEU A 121 18.18 -5.24 -24.90
CA LEU A 121 18.42 -4.94 -26.30
C LEU A 121 17.15 -5.10 -27.16
N ASP A 122 16.30 -6.08 -26.85
CA ASP A 122 14.98 -6.24 -27.48
C ASP A 122 14.05 -5.06 -27.19
N PHE A 123 14.02 -4.57 -25.94
CA PHE A 123 13.28 -3.36 -25.60
C PHE A 123 13.85 -2.11 -26.28
N ALA A 124 15.17 -2.03 -26.47
CA ALA A 124 15.79 -0.92 -27.18
C ALA A 124 15.45 -0.92 -28.67
N SER A 125 15.49 -2.09 -29.33
CA SER A 125 15.18 -2.22 -30.76
C SER A 125 13.71 -1.96 -31.08
N SER A 126 12.82 -2.14 -30.10
CA SER A 126 11.36 -1.97 -30.22
C SER A 126 10.82 -0.66 -29.60
N ASP A 127 11.70 0.28 -29.23
CA ASP A 127 11.35 1.54 -28.56
C ASP A 127 10.49 1.35 -27.28
N GLN A 128 10.74 0.26 -26.56
CA GLN A 128 10.03 -0.13 -25.34
C GLN A 128 10.90 0.05 -24.08
N MET A 129 11.95 0.87 -24.11
CA MET A 129 12.82 1.10 -22.94
C MET A 129 12.07 1.64 -21.70
N LYS A 130 10.86 2.18 -21.88
CA LYS A 130 9.94 2.50 -20.77
C LYS A 130 9.70 1.29 -19.84
N ASN A 131 9.71 0.07 -20.38
CA ASN A 131 9.53 -1.18 -19.62
C ASN A 131 10.71 -1.48 -18.68
N VAL A 132 11.83 -0.77 -18.82
CA VAL A 132 12.97 -0.82 -17.90
C VAL A 132 12.98 0.44 -17.03
N PHE A 133 12.86 1.61 -17.66
CA PHE A 133 13.03 2.90 -16.98
C PHE A 133 11.91 3.21 -15.98
N VAL A 134 10.67 2.82 -16.26
CA VAL A 134 9.54 3.05 -15.34
C VAL A 134 9.68 2.18 -14.09
N PRO A 135 9.90 0.85 -14.18
CA PRO A 135 10.14 0.03 -12.98
C PRO A 135 11.33 0.49 -12.15
N VAL A 136 12.44 0.92 -12.77
CA VAL A 136 13.60 1.49 -12.05
C VAL A 136 13.18 2.73 -11.23
N GLN A 137 12.48 3.68 -11.86
CA GLN A 137 12.00 4.89 -11.18
C GLN A 137 11.06 4.56 -10.02
N GLN A 138 10.17 3.60 -10.20
CA GLN A 138 9.21 3.16 -9.18
C GLN A 138 9.91 2.46 -8.01
N LYS A 139 10.83 1.54 -8.27
CA LYS A 139 11.58 0.79 -7.25
C LYS A 139 12.45 1.71 -6.39
N LEU A 140 13.17 2.63 -7.03
CA LEU A 140 14.17 3.48 -6.37
C LEU A 140 13.61 4.85 -5.96
N LYS A 141 12.34 5.13 -6.28
CA LYS A 141 11.67 6.40 -6.00
C LYS A 141 12.43 7.62 -6.56
N ILE A 142 12.92 7.49 -7.79
CA ILE A 142 13.69 8.54 -8.50
C ILE A 142 12.94 9.11 -9.70
N GLY A 143 13.35 10.30 -10.16
CA GLY A 143 12.78 10.94 -11.36
C GLY A 143 11.36 11.47 -11.16
N ARG A 144 10.49 11.28 -12.15
CA ARG A 144 9.09 11.76 -12.11
C ARG A 144 8.14 10.81 -11.38
N PHE A 145 8.67 9.78 -10.70
CA PHE A 145 7.85 8.89 -9.92
C PHE A 145 7.29 9.63 -8.71
N VAL A 146 6.00 9.95 -8.79
CA VAL A 146 5.18 10.29 -7.64
C VAL A 146 4.62 8.96 -7.14
N GLU A 147 4.98 8.57 -5.93
CA GLU A 147 4.37 7.42 -5.27
C GLU A 147 2.85 7.61 -5.35
N LYS A 148 2.15 6.74 -6.08
CA LYS A 148 0.69 6.67 -6.00
C LYS A 148 0.37 6.09 -4.63
N ILE A 149 0.54 6.92 -3.61
CA ILE A 149 0.04 6.63 -2.28
C ILE A 149 -1.45 6.38 -2.48
N ASN A 150 -1.91 5.20 -2.07
CA ASN A 150 -3.34 5.02 -1.87
C ASN A 150 -3.69 5.85 -0.63
N VAL A 151 -3.91 7.15 -0.84
CA VAL A 151 -4.05 8.13 0.24
C VAL A 151 -5.22 7.76 1.15
N ARG A 152 -6.22 7.07 0.62
CA ARG A 152 -7.30 6.47 1.41
C ARG A 152 -6.78 5.41 2.39
N LYS A 153 -5.95 4.47 1.94
CA LYS A 153 -5.34 3.45 2.81
C LYS A 153 -4.44 4.11 3.86
N GLU A 154 -3.62 5.08 3.44
CA GLU A 154 -2.72 5.79 4.36
C GLU A 154 -3.49 6.57 5.44
N ARG A 155 -4.59 7.25 5.09
CA ARG A 155 -5.42 7.95 6.08
C ARG A 155 -6.01 7.00 7.12
N ILE A 156 -6.56 5.86 6.68
CA ILE A 156 -7.11 4.84 7.57
C ILE A 156 -6.01 4.33 8.51
N GLU A 157 -4.81 4.08 7.98
CA GLU A 157 -3.66 3.59 8.75
C GLU A 157 -3.13 4.64 9.75
N ARG A 158 -3.02 5.90 9.35
CA ARG A 158 -2.63 6.99 10.27
C ARG A 158 -3.62 7.14 11.41
N PHE A 159 -4.92 7.03 11.15
CA PHE A 159 -5.93 7.10 12.19
C PHE A 159 -5.90 5.85 13.10
N ARG A 160 -5.67 4.67 12.54
CA ARG A 160 -5.44 3.41 13.29
C ARG A 160 -4.28 3.56 14.28
N GLN A 161 -3.12 4.05 13.82
CA GLN A 161 -1.96 4.27 14.67
C GLN A 161 -2.27 5.20 15.84
N MET A 162 -3.11 6.22 15.65
CA MET A 162 -3.54 7.12 16.73
C MET A 162 -4.43 6.41 17.76
N ILE A 163 -5.34 5.54 17.32
CA ILE A 163 -6.18 4.71 18.21
C ILE A 163 -5.31 3.71 18.99
N GLU A 164 -4.32 3.10 18.33
CA GLU A 164 -3.42 2.12 18.93
C GLU A 164 -2.44 2.76 19.93
N ALA A 165 -2.08 4.02 19.74
CA ALA A 165 -1.22 4.77 20.66
C ALA A 165 -1.92 5.20 21.96
N LEU A 166 -3.25 5.02 22.07
CA LEU A 166 -3.98 5.30 23.30
C LEU A 166 -3.57 4.32 24.41
N HIS A 167 -3.17 4.89 25.55
CA HIS A 167 -2.94 4.18 26.80
C HIS A 167 -3.97 4.59 27.85
N ASP A 168 -4.07 3.80 28.91
CA ASP A 168 -5.09 3.95 29.95
C ASP A 168 -5.20 5.40 30.46
N GLY A 169 -6.44 5.90 30.51
CA GLY A 169 -6.73 7.27 30.93
C GLY A 169 -6.57 8.35 29.86
N LYS A 170 -6.05 8.03 28.66
CA LYS A 170 -6.00 8.97 27.53
C LYS A 170 -7.20 8.86 26.61
N HIS A 171 -7.50 9.97 25.96
CA HIS A 171 -8.51 10.07 24.92
C HIS A 171 -7.90 10.63 23.64
N LEU A 172 -8.58 10.41 22.53
CA LEU A 172 -8.32 10.98 21.22
C LEU A 172 -9.50 11.88 20.86
N THR A 173 -9.25 13.09 20.39
CA THR A 173 -10.28 13.94 19.79
C THR A 173 -10.37 13.60 18.31
N TYR A 174 -11.55 13.24 17.81
CA TYR A 174 -11.73 12.92 16.39
C TYR A 174 -12.71 13.88 15.70
N LEU A 175 -12.50 14.03 14.39
CA LEU A 175 -13.46 14.56 13.45
C LEU A 175 -13.90 13.45 12.51
N ALA A 176 -15.19 13.40 12.21
CA ALA A 176 -15.75 12.36 11.36
C ALA A 176 -16.66 12.95 10.27
N PHE A 177 -16.61 12.32 9.11
CA PHE A 177 -17.64 12.43 8.09
C PHE A 177 -18.35 11.09 8.00
N ILE A 178 -19.62 11.07 8.41
CA ILE A 178 -20.50 9.92 8.28
C ILE A 178 -21.52 10.21 7.18
N PRO A 179 -21.43 9.53 6.02
CA PRO A 179 -22.36 9.76 4.93
C PRO A 179 -23.76 9.25 5.27
N ARG A 180 -24.78 9.97 4.78
CA ARG A 180 -26.20 9.59 4.92
C ARG A 180 -26.62 8.50 3.93
N GLU A 181 -25.86 8.33 2.85
CA GLU A 181 -26.13 7.37 1.76
C GLU A 181 -25.08 6.27 1.75
N SER A 182 -25.47 5.04 1.39
CA SER A 182 -24.64 3.83 1.53
C SER A 182 -23.44 3.72 0.58
N VAL A 183 -23.31 4.65 -0.38
CA VAL A 183 -22.29 4.59 -1.44
C VAL A 183 -20.97 5.26 -1.01
N ALA A 184 -21.04 6.22 -0.09
CA ALA A 184 -19.85 6.87 0.44
C ALA A 184 -19.36 6.16 1.71
N GLU A 185 -18.06 6.17 1.92
CA GLU A 185 -17.45 5.56 3.10
C GLU A 185 -17.23 6.58 4.23
N PRO A 186 -17.31 6.15 5.49
CA PRO A 186 -17.00 7.01 6.63
C PRO A 186 -15.53 7.41 6.62
N MET A 187 -15.25 8.65 7.05
CA MET A 187 -13.90 9.18 7.18
C MET A 187 -13.67 9.69 8.59
N PHE A 188 -12.48 9.43 9.12
CA PHE A 188 -12.06 9.86 10.44
C PHE A 188 -10.70 10.54 10.37
N TYR A 189 -10.50 11.53 11.24
CA TYR A 189 -9.24 12.26 11.37
C TYR A 189 -9.01 12.68 12.82
N SER A 190 -7.75 12.69 13.23
CA SER A 190 -7.33 13.20 14.53
C SER A 190 -5.89 13.68 14.48
N ILE A 191 -5.55 14.63 15.35
CA ILE A 191 -4.18 15.07 15.66
C ILE A 191 -3.84 14.84 17.14
N GLY A 192 -4.50 13.87 17.79
CA GLY A 192 -4.32 13.57 19.21
C GLY A 192 -5.44 14.18 20.07
N THR A 193 -5.06 14.82 21.17
CA THR A 193 -5.97 15.36 22.19
C THR A 193 -6.32 16.84 21.97
N LYS A 194 -5.98 17.40 20.81
CA LYS A 194 -6.26 18.81 20.50
C LYS A 194 -7.77 19.06 20.35
N PRO A 195 -8.26 20.27 20.62
CA PRO A 195 -9.68 20.60 20.44
C PRO A 195 -10.17 20.38 19.00
N HIS A 196 -11.49 20.20 18.81
CA HIS A 196 -12.09 19.99 17.48
C HIS A 196 -11.75 21.11 16.50
N ARG A 197 -11.74 22.36 16.95
CA ARG A 197 -11.37 23.53 16.11
C ARG A 197 -9.93 23.48 15.60
N GLU A 198 -8.97 23.12 16.46
CA GLU A 198 -7.57 22.96 16.04
C GLU A 198 -7.39 21.77 15.10
N THR A 199 -8.10 20.69 15.38
CA THR A 199 -8.12 19.48 14.54
C THR A 199 -8.68 19.80 13.16
N LEU A 200 -9.72 20.63 13.05
CA LEU A 200 -10.29 21.08 11.78
C LEU A 200 -9.28 21.93 10.99
N ALA A 201 -8.66 22.91 11.65
CA ALA A 201 -7.68 23.78 11.00
C ALA A 201 -6.45 23.01 10.46
N LYS A 202 -6.13 21.85 11.05
CA LYS A 202 -5.13 20.93 10.53
C LYS A 202 -5.67 20.09 9.37
N LEU A 203 -6.87 19.53 9.50
CA LEU A 203 -7.54 18.77 8.44
C LEU A 203 -7.65 19.57 7.14
N GLU A 204 -7.96 20.87 7.19
CA GLU A 204 -8.05 21.75 6.03
C GLU A 204 -6.73 21.93 5.26
N ARG A 205 -5.60 21.57 5.88
CA ARG A 205 -4.25 21.65 5.28
C ARG A 205 -3.71 20.28 4.84
N GLU A 206 -4.46 19.20 5.09
CA GLU A 206 -4.11 17.86 4.65
C GLU A 206 -4.37 17.71 3.14
N GLU A 207 -3.57 16.86 2.48
CA GLU A 207 -3.70 16.57 1.05
C GLU A 207 -5.09 15.99 0.70
N ILE A 208 -5.71 15.26 1.62
CA ILE A 208 -7.12 14.82 1.53
C ILE A 208 -7.89 15.31 2.75
N ALA A 209 -8.25 16.58 2.69
CA ALA A 209 -9.25 17.16 3.58
C ALA A 209 -10.64 16.63 3.25
N PHE A 210 -11.50 16.54 4.26
CA PHE A 210 -12.93 16.32 4.08
C PHE A 210 -13.71 17.29 4.95
N ARG A 211 -15.01 17.48 4.66
CA ARG A 211 -15.89 18.30 5.48
C ARG A 211 -16.52 17.43 6.58
N PRO A 212 -16.04 17.48 7.83
CA PRO A 212 -16.64 16.70 8.90
C PRO A 212 -18.07 17.15 9.17
N ASN A 213 -18.91 16.19 9.56
CA ASN A 213 -20.28 16.43 10.02
C ASN A 213 -20.52 15.92 11.45
N HIS A 214 -19.50 15.31 12.07
CA HIS A 214 -19.50 14.87 13.46
C HIS A 214 -18.11 15.07 14.08
N GLY A 215 -18.06 15.05 15.40
CA GLY A 215 -16.83 15.00 16.18
C GLY A 215 -17.10 14.48 17.59
N GLY A 216 -16.06 14.03 18.27
CA GLY A 216 -16.18 13.55 19.64
C GLY A 216 -14.85 13.07 20.18
N HIS A 217 -14.90 12.17 21.15
CA HIS A 217 -13.71 11.56 21.73
C HIS A 217 -13.78 10.04 21.75
N ILE A 218 -12.61 9.42 21.62
CA ILE A 218 -12.40 7.98 21.77
C ILE A 218 -11.47 7.79 22.97
N LYS A 219 -11.87 6.98 23.94
CA LYS A 219 -11.09 6.67 25.14
C LYS A 219 -10.90 5.17 25.25
N ILE A 220 -9.69 4.72 25.55
CA ILE A 220 -9.44 3.30 25.80
C ILE A 220 -9.96 2.90 27.19
N VAL A 221 -10.63 1.76 27.28
CA VAL A 221 -11.15 1.18 28.54
C VAL A 221 -10.05 0.45 29.28
N SER A 222 -9.24 -0.32 28.55
CA SER A 222 -8.06 -1.02 29.05
C SER A 222 -7.15 -1.38 27.88
N ALA A 223 -5.88 -1.00 27.96
CA ALA A 223 -4.87 -1.25 26.94
C ALA A 223 -4.36 -2.69 26.87
N THR A 224 -4.66 -3.50 27.90
CA THR A 224 -4.14 -4.86 28.10
C THR A 224 -5.11 -5.96 27.71
N ASN A 225 -6.38 -5.65 27.47
CA ASN A 225 -7.39 -6.63 27.08
C ASN A 225 -7.51 -6.73 25.56
N GLU A 226 -7.59 -7.96 25.05
CA GLU A 226 -7.89 -8.24 23.64
C GLU A 226 -9.34 -8.78 23.49
N PRO A 227 -10.12 -8.31 22.49
CA PRO A 227 -9.82 -7.17 21.64
C PRO A 227 -9.79 -5.86 22.45
N ARG A 228 -8.98 -4.88 22.00
CA ARG A 228 -8.91 -3.57 22.65
C ARG A 228 -10.28 -2.91 22.62
N LYS A 229 -10.70 -2.40 23.79
CA LYS A 229 -12.03 -1.83 23.98
C LYS A 229 -11.94 -0.32 24.13
N TYR A 230 -12.79 0.38 23.39
CA TYR A 230 -12.85 1.83 23.35
C TYR A 230 -14.25 2.31 23.69
N ILE A 231 -14.33 3.36 24.48
CA ILE A 231 -15.56 4.13 24.69
C ILE A 231 -15.54 5.32 23.73
N VAL A 232 -16.65 5.55 23.03
CA VAL A 232 -16.77 6.59 22.01
C VAL A 232 -17.95 7.50 22.35
N ASP A 233 -17.67 8.78 22.52
CA ASP A 233 -18.70 9.82 22.53
C ASP A 233 -18.73 10.56 21.19
N ALA A 234 -19.86 11.19 20.89
CA ALA A 234 -20.04 12.07 19.74
C ALA A 234 -20.26 13.55 20.18
N GLY A 235 -19.61 13.92 21.29
CA GLY A 235 -19.74 15.26 21.86
C GLY A 235 -18.79 16.26 21.18
N SER A 236 -19.33 17.12 20.33
CA SER A 236 -18.61 18.27 19.75
C SER A 236 -19.50 19.51 19.72
N ASN A 237 -18.96 20.66 20.12
CA ASN A 237 -19.66 21.95 20.03
C ASN A 237 -19.62 22.51 18.60
N GLU A 238 -18.63 22.09 17.82
CA GLU A 238 -18.38 22.51 16.45
C GLU A 238 -19.18 21.67 15.44
N PHE A 239 -19.38 20.39 15.73
CA PHE A 239 -19.96 19.42 14.79
C PHE A 239 -21.12 18.62 15.42
N GLY A 240 -21.84 19.23 16.36
CA GLY A 240 -22.94 18.59 17.08
C GLY A 240 -23.57 19.53 18.12
N VAL A 241 -24.16 18.93 19.17
CA VAL A 241 -24.77 19.64 20.30
C VAL A 241 -23.94 19.49 21.59
N GLY A 242 -22.65 19.20 21.44
CA GLY A 242 -21.70 19.09 22.55
C GLY A 242 -22.07 18.01 23.56
N VAL A 243 -22.09 18.39 24.83
CA VAL A 243 -22.45 17.49 25.95
C VAL A 243 -23.87 16.94 25.88
N ARG A 244 -24.74 17.47 25.01
CA ARG A 244 -26.12 17.00 24.84
C ARG A 244 -26.29 15.98 23.72
N THR A 245 -25.21 15.51 23.10
CA THR A 245 -25.31 14.56 21.97
C THR A 245 -26.01 13.27 22.40
N HIS A 246 -27.04 12.87 21.64
CA HIS A 246 -27.80 11.65 21.86
C HIS A 246 -26.97 10.38 21.64
N LEU A 247 -27.31 9.31 22.36
CA LEU A 247 -26.69 8.00 22.23
C LEU A 247 -26.74 7.47 20.77
N SER A 248 -27.85 7.69 20.07
CA SER A 248 -28.01 7.27 18.67
C SER A 248 -26.95 7.84 17.72
N THR A 249 -26.43 9.03 18.02
CA THR A 249 -25.33 9.62 17.24
C THR A 249 -24.02 8.90 17.55
N ALA A 250 -23.77 8.57 18.83
CA ALA A 250 -22.59 7.78 19.20
C ALA A 250 -22.64 6.36 18.61
N GLU A 251 -23.82 5.71 18.59
CA GLU A 251 -24.05 4.40 17.96
C GLU A 251 -23.70 4.42 16.47
N MET A 252 -24.18 5.42 15.75
CA MET A 252 -23.84 5.61 14.32
C MET A 252 -22.33 5.73 14.09
N ILE A 253 -21.64 6.44 14.98
CA ILE A 253 -20.18 6.60 14.89
C ILE A 253 -19.47 5.28 15.21
N THR A 254 -19.90 4.55 16.24
CA THR A 254 -19.30 3.26 16.60
C THR A 254 -19.50 2.22 15.51
N ASP A 255 -20.65 2.20 14.83
CA ASP A 255 -20.91 1.32 13.70
C ASP A 255 -19.96 1.63 12.52
N ALA A 256 -19.70 2.91 12.27
CA ALA A 256 -18.75 3.34 11.24
C ALA A 256 -17.30 2.95 11.60
N LEU A 257 -16.91 3.09 12.87
CA LEU A 257 -15.60 2.67 13.37
C LEU A 257 -15.43 1.15 13.29
N ALA A 258 -16.43 0.37 13.69
CA ALA A 258 -16.40 -1.09 13.63
C ALA A 258 -16.29 -1.62 12.19
N LYS A 259 -16.88 -0.92 11.21
CA LYS A 259 -16.70 -1.24 9.78
C LYS A 259 -15.27 -1.01 9.28
N LEU A 260 -14.60 0.04 9.78
CA LEU A 260 -13.23 0.38 9.38
C LEU A 260 -12.16 -0.42 10.15
N PHE A 261 -12.45 -0.77 11.40
CA PHE A 261 -11.54 -1.44 12.33
C PHE A 261 -12.26 -2.58 13.07
N PRO A 262 -12.62 -3.67 12.36
CA PRO A 262 -13.36 -4.80 12.94
C PRO A 262 -12.60 -5.54 14.06
N GLU A 263 -11.30 -5.32 14.19
CA GLU A 263 -10.45 -5.86 15.26
C GLU A 263 -10.64 -5.20 16.63
N TYR A 264 -11.36 -4.08 16.70
CA TYR A 264 -11.58 -3.31 17.93
C TYR A 264 -13.04 -3.31 18.39
N GLU A 265 -13.25 -3.27 19.70
CA GLU A 265 -14.60 -3.15 20.29
C GLU A 265 -14.87 -1.68 20.63
N PHE A 266 -15.82 -1.05 19.93
CA PHE A 266 -16.24 0.33 20.19
C PHE A 266 -17.60 0.36 20.91
N ARG A 267 -17.65 1.00 22.08
CA ARG A 267 -18.85 1.15 22.89
C ARG A 267 -19.34 2.59 22.87
N PRO A 268 -20.55 2.87 22.37
CA PRO A 268 -21.08 4.22 22.33
C PRO A 268 -21.46 4.67 23.74
N VAL A 269 -21.19 5.94 24.06
CA VAL A 269 -21.67 6.58 25.28
C VAL A 269 -22.38 7.90 24.96
N PRO A 270 -23.45 8.23 25.71
CA PRO A 270 -24.13 9.49 25.54
C PRO A 270 -23.27 10.67 26.03
N GLY A 271 -23.59 11.86 25.56
CA GLY A 271 -23.07 13.08 26.17
C GLY A 271 -23.50 13.22 27.64
N ARG A 272 -22.70 13.94 28.44
CA ARG A 272 -22.94 14.09 29.89
C ARG A 272 -24.32 14.65 30.25
N ASP A 273 -24.90 15.47 29.38
CA ASP A 273 -26.21 16.12 29.56
C ASP A 273 -27.23 15.65 28.51
N ALA A 274 -27.06 14.44 27.96
CA ALA A 274 -27.97 13.89 26.97
C ALA A 274 -29.36 13.60 27.59
N TYR A 275 -30.42 14.05 26.92
CA TYR A 275 -31.80 13.79 27.36
C TYR A 275 -32.13 12.30 27.29
N GLY A 276 -32.71 11.76 28.37
CA GLY A 276 -33.29 10.41 28.40
C GLY A 276 -32.40 9.29 28.94
N VAL A 277 -31.30 9.59 29.64
CA VAL A 277 -30.41 8.58 30.24
C VAL A 277 -30.32 8.80 31.75
N GLU A 278 -30.91 7.91 32.56
CA GLU A 278 -30.63 7.85 34.00
C GLU A 278 -29.16 7.43 34.19
N GLN A 279 -28.36 8.31 34.79
CA GLN A 279 -26.98 8.00 35.16
C GLN A 279 -26.96 7.26 36.49
N SER A 280 -26.69 5.95 36.47
CA SER A 280 -26.29 5.22 37.67
C SER A 280 -24.78 5.42 37.89
N TYR A 281 -24.43 6.16 38.95
CA TYR A 281 -23.07 6.27 39.50
C TYR A 281 -22.55 4.92 40.01
#